data_AF-A0A2W4T7F6-F1
#
_entry.id   AF-A0A2W4T7F6-F1
#
_cell.length_a   1.000
_cell.length_b   1.000
_cell.length_c   1.000
_cell.angle_alpha   90.00
_cell.angle_beta   90.00
_cell.angle_gamma   90.00
#
_symmetry.space_group_name_H-M   'P 1'
#
loop_
_entity.id
_entity.type
_entity.pdbx_description
1 polymer ?
#
loop_
_entity_poly.entity_id
_entity_poly.type
_entity_poly.pdbx_seq_one_letter_code
_entity_poly.pdbx_strand_id
1 'polypeptide(L)'
;MNDLAVSPGLLQSAATPPRAADSRLRETAEAFEASFLSQMMKPMFEGLSTEAPFGGGEAEATWRTFLLDAMAKQTVQAGGIGLTDTVMAEMLKMQEQSS
;
A
#
# COMPACT_ATOMS: atom_id res chain seq x y z
N MET A 1 21.31 -28.37 48.64
CA MET A 1 20.78 -27.13 48.04
C MET A 1 21.93 -26.44 47.31
N ASN A 2 21.87 -26.30 45.99
CA ASN A 2 22.41 -25.11 45.34
C ASN A 2 21.77 -24.94 43.96
N ASP A 3 20.92 -23.93 43.92
CA ASP A 3 20.54 -23.09 42.79
C ASP A 3 20.05 -23.73 41.49
N LEU A 4 18.72 -23.79 41.40
CA LEU A 4 17.94 -23.54 40.19
C LEU A 4 18.21 -22.12 39.66
N ALA A 5 19.47 -21.79 39.36
CA ALA A 5 19.82 -20.55 38.69
C ALA A 5 19.31 -20.67 37.25
N VAL A 6 18.09 -20.16 37.05
CA VAL A 6 17.47 -19.90 35.76
C VAL A 6 18.52 -19.24 34.88
N SER A 7 18.97 -19.97 33.86
CA SER A 7 20.07 -19.53 33.02
C SER A 7 19.67 -18.26 32.25
N PRO A 8 20.54 -17.25 32.11
CA PRO A 8 20.24 -15.99 31.43
C PRO A 8 19.78 -16.17 29.96
N GLY A 9 20.04 -17.34 29.37
CA GLY A 9 19.58 -17.71 28.03
C GLY A 9 18.06 -17.85 27.87
N LEU A 10 17.29 -17.92 28.97
CA LEU A 10 15.82 -17.93 28.91
C LEU A 10 15.22 -16.52 28.71
N LEU A 11 16.03 -15.46 28.81
CA LEU A 11 15.61 -14.07 28.54
C LEU A 11 16.00 -13.58 27.15
N GLN A 12 16.59 -14.44 26.31
CA GLN A 12 16.86 -14.07 24.92
C GLN A 12 15.54 -14.15 24.15
N SER A 13 14.81 -13.04 24.23
CA SER A 13 13.57 -12.76 23.52
C SER A 13 13.65 -13.30 22.10
N ALA A 14 12.83 -14.31 21.81
CA ALA A 14 12.53 -14.73 20.46
C ALA A 14 11.65 -13.67 19.79
N ALA A 15 12.19 -12.47 19.57
CA ALA A 15 11.53 -11.42 18.82
C ALA A 15 12.17 -11.33 17.45
N THR A 16 11.68 -12.14 16.52
CA THR A 16 11.84 -11.97 15.07
C THR A 16 10.86 -12.94 14.39
N PRO A 17 9.86 -12.39 13.65
CA PRO A 17 10.15 -12.09 12.26
C PRO A 17 9.87 -10.62 11.92
N PRO A 18 10.88 -9.73 11.89
CA PRO A 18 10.71 -8.37 11.42
C PRO A 18 10.31 -8.35 9.94
N ARG A 19 10.75 -9.35 9.17
CA ARG A 19 10.58 -9.38 7.72
C ARG A 19 9.13 -9.53 7.23
N ALA A 20 8.29 -10.28 7.94
CA ALA A 20 6.92 -10.56 7.51
C ALA A 20 5.98 -9.38 7.83
N ALA A 21 6.13 -8.76 9.00
CA ALA A 21 5.41 -7.54 9.36
C ALA A 21 5.80 -6.40 8.40
N ASP A 22 7.10 -6.21 8.15
CA ASP A 22 7.61 -5.20 7.22
C ASP A 22 7.05 -5.38 5.80
N SER A 23 6.95 -6.63 5.31
CA SER A 23 6.38 -6.91 3.99
C SER A 23 4.91 -6.55 3.89
N ARG A 24 4.12 -6.77 4.94
CA ARG A 24 2.68 -6.47 4.94
C ARG A 24 2.44 -4.97 5.07
N LEU A 25 3.24 -4.27 5.86
CA LEU A 25 3.21 -2.80 5.95
C LEU A 25 3.52 -2.18 4.59
N ARG A 26 4.58 -2.66 3.93
CA ARG A 26 4.96 -2.19 2.58
C ARG A 26 3.85 -2.44 1.56
N GLU A 27 3.31 -3.66 1.49
CA GLU A 27 2.20 -3.98 0.59
C GLU A 27 0.98 -3.07 0.83
N THR A 28 0.68 -2.76 2.09
CA THR A 28 -0.43 -1.87 2.44
C THR A 28 -0.16 -0.43 2.03
N ALA A 29 1.08 0.04 2.22
CA ALA A 29 1.51 1.37 1.79
C ALA A 29 1.52 1.51 0.26
N GLU A 30 1.96 0.49 -0.48
CA GLU A 30 1.88 0.42 -1.94
C GLU A 30 0.42 0.44 -2.43
N ALA A 31 -0.48 -0.30 -1.77
CA ALA A 31 -1.91 -0.29 -2.08
C ALA A 31 -2.56 1.08 -1.82
N PHE A 32 -2.10 1.79 -0.78
CA PHE A 32 -2.52 3.16 -0.51
C PHE A 32 -2.06 4.10 -1.63
N GLU A 33 -0.78 4.06 -2.01
CA GLU A 33 -0.25 4.87 -3.10
C GLU A 33 -0.96 4.59 -4.43
N ALA A 34 -1.28 3.32 -4.72
CA ALA A 34 -2.04 2.96 -5.92
C ALA A 34 -3.46 3.55 -5.90
N SER A 35 -4.13 3.51 -4.75
CA SER A 35 -5.47 4.09 -4.60
C SER A 35 -5.44 5.61 -4.77
N PHE A 36 -4.42 6.27 -4.21
CA PHE A 36 -4.17 7.69 -4.39
C PHE A 36 -3.94 8.04 -5.87
N LEU A 37 -3.04 7.32 -6.55
CA LEU A 37 -2.77 7.56 -7.96
C LEU A 37 -4.01 7.34 -8.84
N SER A 38 -4.79 6.29 -8.61
CA SER A 38 -6.05 6.06 -9.34
C SER A 38 -6.99 7.26 -9.26
N GLN A 39 -7.12 7.87 -8.07
CA GLN A 39 -7.90 9.10 -7.90
C GLN A 39 -7.30 10.31 -8.63
N MET A 40 -5.98 10.48 -8.56
CA MET A 40 -5.26 11.59 -9.20
C MET A 40 -5.22 11.49 -10.72
N MET A 41 -5.43 10.31 -11.28
CA MET A 41 -5.45 10.10 -12.73
C MET A 41 -6.84 10.37 -13.35
N LYS A 42 -7.90 10.51 -12.55
CA LYS A 42 -9.26 10.80 -13.05
C LYS A 42 -9.32 12.05 -13.96
N PRO A 43 -8.70 13.19 -13.61
CA PRO A 43 -8.79 14.41 -14.43
C PRO A 43 -8.18 14.27 -15.83
N MET A 44 -7.24 13.33 -16.03
CA MET A 44 -6.68 13.05 -17.36
C MET A 44 -7.76 12.61 -18.37
N PHE A 45 -8.89 12.13 -17.87
CA PHE A 45 -9.98 11.56 -18.64
C PHE A 45 -11.28 12.38 -18.60
N GLU A 46 -11.37 13.39 -17.73
CA GLU A 46 -12.55 14.25 -17.60
C GLU A 46 -12.77 15.14 -18.83
N GLY A 47 -11.69 15.49 -19.55
CA GLY A 47 -11.75 16.23 -20.83
C GLY A 47 -11.89 15.34 -22.07
N LEU A 48 -11.76 14.01 -21.91
CA LEU A 48 -11.95 13.03 -22.97
C LEU A 48 -13.43 12.60 -22.99
N SER A 49 -14.32 13.57 -23.22
CA SER A 49 -15.73 13.31 -23.47
C SER A 49 -15.87 12.59 -24.80
N THR A 50 -16.28 11.34 -24.74
CA THR A 50 -16.72 10.58 -25.91
C THR A 50 -18.14 11.01 -26.25
N GLU A 51 -18.28 12.14 -26.95
CA GLU A 51 -19.58 12.61 -27.41
C GLU A 51 -20.18 11.62 -28.44
N ALA A 52 -21.51 11.51 -28.41
CA ALA A 52 -22.25 10.67 -29.34
C ALA A 52 -21.96 11.06 -30.80
N PRO A 53 -21.95 10.10 -31.75
CA PRO A 53 -22.46 8.73 -31.62
C PRO A 53 -21.38 7.66 -31.31
N PHE A 54 -20.13 8.06 -31.11
CA PHE A 54 -18.99 7.11 -31.02
C PHE A 54 -18.47 6.87 -29.59
N GLY A 55 -19.19 7.32 -28.57
CA GLY A 55 -18.83 7.10 -27.17
C GLY A 55 -19.50 5.89 -26.51
N GLY A 56 -18.76 5.19 -25.66
CA GLY A 56 -19.17 3.95 -25.01
C GLY A 56 -20.01 4.12 -23.73
N GLY A 57 -20.42 5.35 -23.41
CA GLY A 57 -21.40 5.65 -22.37
C GLY A 57 -21.01 5.17 -20.96
N GLU A 58 -22.00 4.76 -20.16
CA GLU A 58 -21.80 4.31 -18.77
C GLU A 58 -20.87 3.09 -18.68
N ALA A 59 -21.01 2.13 -19.60
CA ALA A 59 -20.16 0.94 -19.62
C ALA A 59 -18.69 1.33 -19.76
N GLU A 60 -18.38 2.28 -20.65
CA GLU A 60 -17.02 2.81 -20.79
C GLU A 60 -16.51 3.48 -19.51
N ALA A 61 -17.35 4.24 -18.80
CA ALA A 61 -16.96 4.86 -17.53
C ALA A 61 -16.57 3.83 -16.46
N THR A 62 -17.30 2.71 -16.38
CA THR A 62 -16.93 1.59 -15.50
C THR A 62 -15.58 0.97 -15.91
N TRP A 63 -15.41 0.65 -17.20
CA TRP A 63 -14.15 0.08 -17.71
C TRP A 63 -12.96 1.02 -17.53
N ARG A 64 -13.17 2.32 -17.66
CA ARG A 64 -12.17 3.36 -17.43
C ARG A 64 -11.67 3.37 -15.99
N THR A 65 -12.56 3.19 -15.02
CA THR A 65 -12.16 3.08 -13.61
C THR A 65 -11.24 1.89 -13.39
N PHE A 66 -11.56 0.72 -13.97
CA PHE A 66 -10.68 -0.46 -13.89
C PHE A 66 -9.32 -0.23 -14.56
N LEU A 67 -9.30 0.48 -15.70
CA LEU A 67 -8.06 0.84 -16.38
C LEU A 67 -7.19 1.78 -15.54
N LEU A 68 -7.80 2.77 -14.88
CA LEU A 68 -7.12 3.68 -13.96
C LEU A 68 -6.49 2.93 -12.79
N ASP A 69 -7.25 2.02 -12.17
CA ASP A 69 -6.75 1.19 -11.07
C ASP A 69 -5.56 0.32 -11.49
N ALA A 70 -5.63 -0.29 -12.68
CA ALA A 70 -4.54 -1.11 -13.22
C ALA A 70 -3.30 -0.26 -13.51
N MET A 71 -3.49 0.92 -14.12
CA MET A 71 -2.40 1.84 -14.43
C MET A 71 -1.72 2.36 -13.16
N ALA A 72 -2.50 2.70 -12.15
CA ALA A 72 -1.99 3.14 -10.86
C ALA A 72 -1.17 2.05 -10.17
N LYS A 73 -1.67 0.81 -10.12
CA LYS A 73 -0.92 -0.35 -9.57
C LYS A 73 0.38 -0.59 -10.31
N GLN A 74 0.35 -0.57 -11.65
CA GLN A 74 1.55 -0.73 -12.46
C GLN A 74 2.56 0.40 -12.22
N THR A 75 2.07 1.63 -12.02
CA THR A 75 2.92 2.80 -11.73
C THR A 75 3.61 2.64 -10.38
N VAL A 76 2.91 2.20 -9.33
CA VAL A 76 3.52 1.89 -8.03
C VAL A 76 4.56 0.78 -8.15
N GLN A 77 4.24 -0.30 -8.85
CA GLN A 77 5.19 -1.40 -9.08
C GLN A 77 6.44 -0.96 -9.86
N ALA A 78 6.33 0.04 -10.74
CA ALA A 78 7.44 0.60 -11.47
C ALA A 78 8.28 1.61 -10.65
N GLY A 79 7.91 1.88 -9.39
CA GLY A 79 8.62 2.78 -8.48
C GLY A 79 7.77 3.89 -7.88
N GLY A 80 6.54 4.10 -8.38
CA GLY A 80 5.58 5.06 -7.85
C GLY A 80 6.08 6.51 -7.87
N ILE A 81 5.54 7.31 -6.96
CA ILE A 81 5.91 8.71 -6.71
C ILE A 81 6.63 8.87 -5.34
N GLY A 82 6.89 7.77 -4.64
CA GLY A 82 7.61 7.75 -3.37
C GLY A 82 6.71 7.90 -2.12
N LEU A 83 5.39 7.80 -2.28
CA LEU A 83 4.45 7.92 -1.16
C LEU A 83 4.49 6.69 -0.25
N THR A 84 4.77 5.51 -0.79
CA THR A 84 4.87 4.23 -0.08
C THR A 84 5.75 4.33 1.16
N ASP A 85 6.98 4.85 1.04
CA ASP A 85 7.92 4.87 2.17
C ASP A 85 7.46 5.83 3.29
N THR A 86 6.83 6.95 2.91
CA THR A 86 6.28 7.92 3.89
C THR A 86 5.10 7.32 4.65
N VAL A 87 4.18 6.67 3.93
CA VAL A 87 3.01 6.01 4.53
C VAL A 87 3.44 4.86 5.44
N MET A 88 4.43 4.07 5.01
CA MET A 88 4.98 2.98 5.81
C MET A 88 5.58 3.50 7.12
N ALA A 89 6.33 4.61 7.09
CA ALA A 89 6.91 5.21 8.29
C ALA A 89 5.83 5.69 9.28
N GLU A 90 4.78 6.34 8.79
CA GLU A 90 3.66 6.76 9.65
C GLU A 90 2.88 5.56 10.22
N MET A 91 2.67 4.50 9.42
CA MET A 91 2.04 3.26 9.88
C MET A 91 2.84 2.58 11.00
N LEU A 92 4.17 2.58 10.90
CA LEU A 92 5.04 2.02 11.92
C LEU A 92 4.95 2.82 13.22
N LYS A 93 5.02 4.15 13.13
CA LYS A 93 4.86 5.06 14.27
C LYS A 93 3.52 4.89 14.98
N MET A 94 2.43 4.67 14.23
CA MET A 94 1.11 4.39 14.81
C MET A 94 1.08 3.05 15.56
N GLN A 95 1.78 2.02 15.07
CA GLN A 95 1.88 0.73 15.75
C GLN A 95 2.66 0.83 17.06
N GLU A 96 3.77 1.58 17.06
CA GLU A 96 4.58 1.84 18.25
C GLU A 96 3.80 2.60 19.34
N GLN A 97 2.91 3.53 18.97
CA GLN A 97 2.06 4.25 19.93
C GLN A 97 0.93 3.39 20.51
N SER A 98 0.52 2.35 19.80
CA SER A 98 -0.55 1.44 20.21
C SER A 98 -0.09 0.24 21.05
N SER A 99 1.23 0.07 21.19
CA SER A 99 1.88 -0.98 21.99
C SER A 99 2.26 -0.47 23.37
#